data_AF-A0A832XC18-F1
#
_entry.id   AF-A0A832XC18-F1
#
_cell.length_a   1.000
_cell.length_b   1.000
_cell.length_c   1.000
_cell.angle_alpha   90.00
_cell.angle_beta   90.00
_cell.angle_gamma   90.00
#
_symmetry.space_group_name_H-M   'P 1'
#
loop_
_entity.id
_entity.type
_entity.pdbx_description
1 polymer ?
#
loop_
_entity_poly.entity_id
_entity_poly.type
_entity_poly.pdbx_seq_one_letter_code
_entity_poly.pdbx_strand_id
1 'polypeptide(L)' 'ARAVGQACAQNPIPVLIPCHRAVGASGPGGWSGLPGAKEWLLAHEADAINRAAP' A
#
# COMPACT_ATOMS: atom_id res chain seq x y z
N ALA A 1 7.12 -11.14 10.30
CA ALA A 1 6.02 -10.39 9.63
C ALA A 1 5.26 -9.45 10.58
N ARG A 2 4.81 -9.90 11.76
CA ARG A 2 3.92 -9.11 12.65
C ARG A 2 4.47 -7.72 13.02
N ALA A 3 5.73 -7.60 13.42
CA ALA A 3 6.33 -6.32 13.79
C ALA A 3 6.31 -5.29 12.65
N VAL A 4 6.67 -5.73 11.43
CA VAL A 4 6.63 -4.88 10.24
C VAL A 4 5.20 -4.46 9.91
N GLY A 5 4.23 -5.38 10.00
CA GLY A 5 2.82 -5.06 9.79
C GLY A 5 2.30 -4.00 10.75
N GLN A 6 2.69 -4.07 12.04
CA GLN A 6 2.34 -3.06 13.04
C GLN A 6 2.99 -1.71 12.73
N ALA A 7 4.27 -1.69 12.36
CA ALA A 7 4.96 -0.46 11.97
C ALA A 7 4.30 0.21 10.74
N CYS A 8 3.93 -0.58 9.72
CA CYS A 8 3.20 -0.08 8.56
C CYS A 8 1.82 0.50 8.91
N ALA A 9 1.11 -0.11 9.85
CA ALA A 9 -0.19 0.37 10.31
C ALA A 9 -0.11 1.67 11.13
N GLN A 10 1.04 1.94 11.76
CA GLN A 10 1.27 3.14 12.57
C GLN A 10 2.02 4.25 11.81
N ASN A 11 2.17 4.11 10.50
CA ASN A 11 2.86 5.11 9.69
C ASN A 11 2.16 6.49 9.78
N PRO A 12 2.83 7.54 10.30
CA PRO A 12 2.24 8.86 10.47
C PRO A 12 2.10 9.65 9.16
N ILE A 13 2.80 9.24 8.09
CA ILE A 13 2.75 9.90 6.79
C ILE A 13 2.50 8.86 5.69
N PRO A 14 1.26 8.34 5.56
CA PRO A 14 0.89 7.40 4.51
C PRO A 14 1.12 7.98 3.11
N VAL A 15 1.23 7.11 2.10
CA VAL A 15 1.55 7.45 0.70
C VAL A 15 3.00 7.89 0.51
N LEU A 16 3.48 8.91 1.23
CA LEU A 16 4.88 9.37 1.14
C LEU A 16 5.83 8.28 1.65
N ILE A 17 5.58 7.75 2.85
CA ILE A 17 6.15 6.48 3.27
C ILE A 17 5.19 5.41 2.74
N PRO A 18 5.62 4.57 1.76
CA PRO A 18 4.69 3.79 0.94
C PRO A 18 4.30 2.48 1.63
N CYS A 19 3.71 2.56 2.82
CA CYS A 19 3.27 1.38 3.57
C CYS A 19 2.14 0.61 2.87
N HIS A 20 1.51 1.20 1.84
CA HIS A 20 0.50 0.52 1.00
C HIS A 20 1.14 -0.54 0.10
N ARG A 21 2.45 -0.42 -0.20
CA ARG A 21 3.21 -1.40 -0.97
C ARG A 21 3.59 -2.65 -0.17
N ALA A 22 3.56 -2.58 1.16
CA ALA A 22 3.77 -3.75 2.01
C ALA A 22 2.50 -4.61 2.04
N VAL A 23 2.53 -5.74 1.32
CA VAL A 23 1.39 -6.66 1.19
C VAL A 23 1.68 -8.01 1.85
N GLY A 24 0.62 -8.69 2.30
CA GLY A 24 0.70 -10.04 2.82
C GLY A 24 0.67 -11.09 1.70
N ALA A 25 1.01 -12.34 2.03
CA ALA A 25 0.98 -13.44 1.06
C ALA A 25 -0.43 -13.74 0.51
N SER A 26 -1.48 -13.41 1.27
CA SER A 26 -2.88 -13.62 0.90
C SER A 26 -3.58 -12.39 0.34
N GLY A 27 -2.87 -11.27 0.17
CA GLY A 27 -3.44 -10.02 -0.34
C GLY A 27 -2.96 -8.76 0.37
N PRO A 28 -3.60 -7.60 0.11
CA PRO A 28 -3.12 -6.30 0.56
C PRO A 28 -2.91 -6.19 2.08
N GLY A 29 -3.76 -6.82 2.89
CA GLY A 29 -3.71 -6.71 4.35
C GLY A 29 -4.24 -5.36 4.87
N GLY A 30 -3.99 -5.05 6.14
CA GLY A 30 -4.55 -3.86 6.80
C GLY A 30 -3.98 -2.52 6.30
N TRP A 31 -4.78 -1.46 6.48
CA TRP A 31 -4.46 -0.08 6.14
C TRP A 31 -4.99 0.86 7.23
N SER A 32 -4.26 1.94 7.52
CA SER A 32 -4.62 2.93 8.54
C SER A 32 -5.48 4.09 8.04
N GLY A 33 -5.60 4.27 6.72
CA GLY A 33 -6.46 5.27 6.10
C GLY A 33 -7.85 4.76 5.74
N LEU A 34 -8.48 5.36 4.74
CA LEU A 34 -9.82 4.99 4.29
C LEU A 34 -9.90 3.54 3.80
N PRO A 35 -11.04 2.85 4.00
CA PRO A 35 -11.29 1.54 3.41
C PRO A 35 -11.08 1.57 1.89
N GLY A 36 -10.39 0.57 1.34
CA GLY A 36 -10.13 0.47 -0.10
C GLY A 36 -9.00 1.38 -0.62
N ALA A 37 -8.47 2.29 0.20
CA ALA A 37 -7.42 3.22 -0.26
C ALA A 37 -6.12 2.49 -0.64
N LYS A 38 -5.78 1.41 0.08
CA LYS A 38 -4.58 0.62 -0.21
C LYS A 38 -4.69 -0.07 -1.57
N GLU A 39 -5.83 -0.69 -1.84
CA GLU A 39 -6.15 -1.34 -3.11
C GLU A 39 -6.14 -0.32 -4.26
N TRP A 40 -6.75 0.84 -4.05
CA TRP A 40 -6.76 1.91 -5.05
C TRP A 40 -5.35 2.42 -5.35
N LEU A 41 -4.53 2.68 -4.33
CA LEU A 41 -3.15 3.15 -4.51
C LEU A 41 -2.30 2.13 -5.29
N LEU A 42 -2.43 0.84 -4.97
CA LEU A 42 -1.75 -0.23 -5.70
C LEU A 42 -2.18 -0.28 -7.18
N ALA A 43 -3.48 -0.16 -7.45
CA ALA A 43 -4.01 -0.12 -8.81
C ALA A 43 -3.55 1.15 -9.56
N HIS A 44 -3.54 2.29 -8.90
CA HIS A 44 -3.11 3.56 -9.46
C HIS A 44 -1.61 3.53 -9.83
N GLU A 45 -0.76 2.99 -8.98
CA GLU A 45 0.67 2.83 -9.27
C GLU A 45 0.91 1.86 -10.44
N ALA A 46 0.16 0.76 -10.52
CA ALA A 46 0.25 -0.17 -11.64
C ALA A 46 -0.16 0.47 -12.97
N ASP A 47 -1.27 1.22 -12.99
CA ASP A 47 -1.70 1.98 -14.17
C ASP A 47 -0.67 3.05 -14.58
N ALA A 48 -0.09 3.77 -13.62
CA ALA A 48 0.97 4.74 -13.89
C ALA A 48 2.21 4.09 -14.55
N ILE A 49 2.62 2.90 -14.09
CA ILE A 49 3.70 2.12 -14.70
C ILE A 49 3.33 1.71 -16.13
N ASN A 50 2.11 1.21 -16.34
CA ASN A 50 1.66 0.76 -17.66
C ASN A 50 1.59 1.90 -18.68
N ARG A 51 1.16 3.09 -18.26
CA ARG A 51 1.14 4.29 -19.11
C ARG A 51 2.54 4.82 -19.44
N ALA A 52 3.52 4.52 -18.59
CA ALA A 52 4.91 4.91 -18.79
C ALA A 52 5.72 3.87 -19.59
N ALA A 53 5.17 2.68 -19.83
CA ALA A 53 5.79 1.68 -20.68
C ALA A 53 5.72 2.11 -22.16
N PRO A 54 6.81 1.96 -22.93
CA PRO A 54 6.88 2.38 -24.34
C PRO A 54 6.03 1.51 -25.28
#